data_AF-A0A6B1ED17-F1
#
_entry.id   AF-A0A6B1ED17-F1
#
_cell.length_a   1.000
_cell.length_b   1.000
_cell.length_c   1.000
_cell.angle_alpha   90.00
_cell.angle_beta   90.00
_cell.angle_gamma   90.00
#
_symmetry.space_group_name_H-M   'P 1'
#
loop_
_entity.id
_entity.type
_entity.pdbx_description
1 polymer ?
#
loop_
_entity_poly.entity_id
_entity_poly.type
_entity_poly.pdbx_seq_one_letter_code
_entity_poly.pdbx_strand_id
1 'polypeptide(L)'
;MSTLWTPGGEVPVGDRPSDAGPAGTAGASDPSEPEGFDLDSLSPEEREQAEQYIRELAESRERLKSVPASVVVANHAMGLYELAALHLASQPPNFTEATVAIDALGALLDGMKDRLGEPEATLREAMSQIRMAFVQLKNRPQDPEAADTGDDGSEDDPAA
;
A
#
# COMPACT_ATOMS: atom_id res chain seq x y z
N MET A 1 -3.33 -6.42 11.57
CA MET A 1 -1.88 -6.16 11.76
C MET A 1 -1.40 -5.51 10.48
N SER A 2 -1.33 -4.17 10.49
CA SER A 2 -1.01 -3.37 9.31
C SER A 2 0.51 -3.24 9.19
N THR A 3 1.09 -3.74 8.11
CA THR A 3 2.48 -3.42 7.74
C THR A 3 2.49 -2.04 7.10
N LEU A 4 3.23 -1.13 7.73
CA LEU A 4 3.60 0.18 7.19
C LEU A 4 4.26 -0.02 5.81
N TRP A 5 3.58 0.41 4.76
CA TRP A 5 4.22 0.71 3.50
C TRP A 5 4.94 2.06 3.67
N THR A 6 6.28 2.08 3.60
CA THR A 6 7.05 3.31 3.45
C THR A 6 7.36 3.50 1.96
N PRO A 7 6.64 4.40 1.24
CA PRO A 7 6.85 4.64 -0.18
C PRO A 7 8.10 5.49 -0.45
N GLY A 8 9.23 5.19 0.21
CA GLY A 8 10.42 6.05 0.21
C GLY A 8 11.78 5.35 0.27
N GLY A 9 11.83 4.02 0.26
CA GLY A 9 13.11 3.29 0.30
C GLY A 9 13.79 3.30 1.67
N GLU A 10 14.71 2.35 1.85
CA GLU A 10 15.50 2.17 3.05
C GLU A 10 16.49 3.32 3.27
N VAL A 11 16.53 3.85 4.50
CA VAL A 11 17.52 4.86 4.90
C VAL A 11 18.90 4.20 4.92
N PRO A 12 19.91 4.73 4.20
CA PRO A 12 21.23 4.11 4.18
C PRO A 12 21.88 4.17 5.57
N VAL A 13 22.30 3.01 6.07
CA VAL A 13 23.13 2.93 7.28
C VAL A 13 24.56 3.27 6.87
N GLY A 14 25.11 4.34 7.44
CA GLY A 14 26.40 4.92 7.07
C GLY A 14 27.58 3.93 7.10
N ASP A 15 28.54 4.20 6.22
CA ASP A 15 29.71 3.40 5.88
C ASP A 15 30.47 2.84 7.10
N ARG A 16 30.49 1.51 7.20
CA ARG A 16 31.52 0.80 7.99
C ARG A 16 32.72 0.56 7.07
N PRO A 17 33.97 0.80 7.50
CA PRO A 17 35.12 0.76 6.59
C PRO A 17 35.30 -0.62 5.96
N SER A 18 35.39 -0.63 4.64
CA SER A 18 35.67 -1.80 3.80
C SER A 18 37.09 -2.30 4.02
N ASP A 19 37.25 -3.59 4.29
CA ASP A 19 38.52 -4.30 4.00
C ASP A 19 38.20 -5.64 3.31
N ALA A 20 39.01 -6.00 2.32
CA ALA A 20 38.59 -6.76 1.14
C ALA A 20 38.96 -8.26 1.11
N GLY A 21 38.06 -9.07 0.53
CA GLY A 21 38.34 -10.24 -0.36
C GLY A 21 38.09 -11.66 0.19
N PRO A 22 38.04 -12.71 -0.68
CA PRO A 22 37.42 -12.82 -2.01
C PRO A 22 36.30 -13.89 -2.08
N ALA A 23 35.62 -13.91 -3.22
CA ALA A 23 34.44 -14.71 -3.60
C ALA A 23 34.40 -16.20 -3.16
N GLY A 24 33.28 -16.60 -2.56
CA GLY A 24 32.89 -17.99 -2.33
C GLY A 24 31.40 -18.19 -2.61
N THR A 25 31.11 -18.94 -3.67
CA THR A 25 29.86 -19.65 -4.01
C THR A 25 28.58 -19.26 -3.27
N ALA A 26 27.68 -18.56 -3.97
CA ALA A 26 26.28 -18.42 -3.57
C ALA A 26 25.59 -19.79 -3.53
N GLY A 27 25.56 -20.40 -2.36
CA GLY A 27 24.55 -21.39 -2.02
C GLY A 27 23.21 -20.65 -1.93
N ALA A 28 22.19 -21.18 -2.58
CA ALA A 28 20.83 -20.72 -2.38
C ALA A 28 20.44 -21.04 -0.92
N SER A 29 20.62 -20.08 -0.02
CA SER A 29 20.12 -20.15 1.35
C SER A 29 18.60 -20.17 1.31
N ASP A 30 17.99 -21.14 1.98
CA ASP A 30 16.55 -21.16 2.22
C ASP A 30 16.17 -19.90 3.01
N PRO A 31 15.27 -19.03 2.52
CA PRO A 31 14.86 -17.81 3.22
C PRO A 31 14.17 -18.07 4.57
N SER A 32 13.95 -19.35 4.92
CA SER A 32 13.44 -19.81 6.20
C SER A 32 14.49 -19.82 7.31
N GLU A 33 15.78 -19.92 6.99
CA GLU A 33 16.87 -19.88 7.98
C GLU A 33 17.24 -18.42 8.30
N PRO A 34 17.25 -18.02 9.59
CA PRO A 34 17.71 -16.68 9.94
C PRO A 34 19.19 -16.58 9.59
N GLU A 35 19.53 -15.75 8.59
CA GLU A 35 20.91 -15.49 8.18
C GLU A 35 21.75 -15.09 9.41
N GLY A 36 22.76 -15.92 9.73
CA GLY A 36 23.90 -15.51 10.54
C GLY A 36 23.75 -15.54 12.07
N PHE A 37 22.81 -16.29 12.66
CA PHE A 37 22.87 -16.56 14.09
C PHE A 37 23.84 -17.73 14.36
N ASP A 38 25.10 -17.42 14.70
CA ASP A 38 26.06 -18.41 15.20
C ASP A 38 25.68 -18.79 16.64
N LEU A 39 24.68 -19.68 16.76
CA LEU A 39 24.23 -20.23 18.03
C LEU A 39 25.36 -20.93 18.78
N ASP A 40 26.42 -21.36 18.09
CA ASP A 40 27.57 -22.02 18.67
C ASP A 40 28.59 -21.08 19.33
N SER A 41 28.42 -19.77 19.14
CA SER A 41 29.22 -18.72 19.81
C SER A 41 28.60 -18.19 21.11
N LEU A 42 27.32 -18.49 21.38
CA LEU A 42 26.56 -17.96 22.51
C LEU A 42 26.80 -18.74 23.81
N SER A 43 26.67 -18.06 24.95
CA SER A 43 26.62 -18.74 26.26
C SER A 43 25.37 -19.64 26.37
N PRO A 44 25.35 -20.65 27.25
CA PRO A 44 24.21 -21.58 27.35
C PRO A 44 22.85 -20.89 27.57
N GLU A 45 22.82 -19.84 28.40
CA GLU A 45 21.60 -19.07 28.66
C GLU A 45 21.16 -18.25 27.43
N GLU A 46 22.10 -17.64 26.71
CA GLU A 46 21.82 -16.89 25.48
C GLU A 46 21.37 -17.82 24.34
N ARG A 47 21.89 -19.05 24.28
CA ARG A 47 21.42 -20.08 23.33
C ARG A 47 19.97 -20.45 23.59
N GLU A 48 19.61 -20.75 24.83
CA GLU A 48 18.23 -21.08 25.20
C GLU A 48 17.26 -19.95 24.86
N GLN A 49 17.64 -18.70 25.11
CA GLN A 49 16.85 -17.52 24.74
C GLN A 49 16.72 -17.38 23.22
N ALA A 50 17.81 -17.56 22.47
CA ALA A 50 17.80 -17.50 21.01
C ALA A 50 16.92 -18.60 20.40
N GLU A 51 16.99 -19.83 20.90
CA GLU A 51 16.16 -20.95 20.48
C GLU A 51 14.67 -20.70 20.75
N GLN A 52 14.33 -20.14 21.91
CA GLN A 52 12.96 -19.74 22.23
C GLN A 52 12.45 -18.67 21.26
N TYR A 53 13.24 -17.63 21.01
CA TYR A 53 12.88 -16.57 20.06
C TYR A 53 12.69 -17.11 18.63
N ILE A 54 13.58 -17.99 18.15
CA ILE A 54 13.45 -18.64 16.84
C ILE A 54 12.14 -19.44 16.76
N ARG A 55 11.80 -20.17 17.83
CA ARG A 55 10.55 -20.95 17.90
C ARG A 55 9.31 -20.05 17.82
N GLU A 56 9.31 -18.93 18.53
CA GLU A 56 8.21 -17.96 18.50
C GLU A 56 8.05 -17.33 17.10
N LEU A 57 9.15 -16.97 16.44
CA LEU A 57 9.12 -16.49 15.06
C LEU A 57 8.58 -17.54 14.10
N ALA A 58 8.99 -18.80 14.24
CA ALA A 58 8.51 -19.90 13.41
C ALA A 58 7.00 -20.13 13.60
N GLU A 59 6.52 -20.12 14.85
CA GLU A 59 5.10 -20.25 15.15
C GLU A 59 4.28 -19.08 14.58
N SER A 60 4.79 -17.85 14.70
CA SER A 60 4.15 -16.66 14.12
C SER A 60 4.05 -16.74 12.59
N ARG A 61 5.13 -17.19 11.92
CA ARG A 61 5.15 -17.42 10.47
C ARG A 61 4.12 -18.48 10.05
N GLU A 62 3.99 -19.57 10.82
CA GLU A 62 3.04 -20.64 10.50
C GLU A 62 1.58 -20.17 10.66
N ARG A 63 1.30 -19.37 11.70
CA ARG A 63 -0.02 -18.73 11.84
C ARG A 63 -0.35 -17.82 10.66
N LEU A 64 0.62 -17.07 10.13
CA LEU A 64 0.40 -16.23 8.93
C LEU A 64 0.09 -17.06 7.68
N LYS A 65 0.75 -18.20 7.49
CA LYS A 65 0.45 -19.13 6.38
C LYS A 65 -0.96 -19.73 6.45
N SER A 66 -1.54 -19.81 7.64
CA SER A 66 -2.88 -20.37 7.83
C SER A 66 -4.01 -19.48 7.28
N VAL A 67 -3.74 -18.20 7.03
CA VAL A 67 -4.72 -17.27 6.46
C VAL A 67 -4.82 -17.53 4.95
N PRO A 68 -6.02 -17.82 4.40
CA PRO A 68 -6.17 -18.01 2.97
C PRO A 68 -5.74 -16.77 2.19
N ALA A 69 -4.86 -16.95 1.21
CA ALA A 69 -4.36 -15.84 0.38
C ALA A 69 -5.50 -15.07 -0.31
N SER A 70 -6.60 -15.73 -0.67
CA SER A 70 -7.78 -15.10 -1.26
C SER A 70 -8.39 -14.03 -0.36
N VAL A 71 -8.41 -14.23 0.97
CA VAL A 71 -8.91 -13.26 1.94
C VAL A 71 -8.00 -12.03 2.01
N VAL A 72 -6.68 -12.25 2.01
CA VAL A 72 -5.70 -11.17 2.03
C VAL A 72 -5.79 -10.35 0.73
N VAL A 73 -5.82 -11.02 -0.42
CA VAL A 73 -5.94 -10.38 -1.73
C VAL A 73 -7.27 -9.62 -1.88
N ALA A 74 -8.38 -10.18 -1.40
CA ALA A 74 -9.67 -9.49 -1.37
C ALA A 74 -9.62 -8.20 -0.52
N ASN A 75 -8.94 -8.25 0.63
CA ASN A 75 -8.70 -7.05 1.44
C ASN A 75 -7.86 -6.00 0.69
N HIS A 76 -6.88 -6.42 -0.10
CA HIS A 76 -6.07 -5.50 -0.90
C HIS A 76 -6.88 -4.90 -2.06
N ALA A 77 -7.76 -5.68 -2.68
CA ALA A 77 -8.69 -5.18 -3.69
C ALA A 77 -9.61 -4.10 -3.10
N MET A 78 -10.12 -4.29 -1.88
CA MET A 78 -10.87 -3.26 -1.18
C MET A 78 -10.03 -2.00 -0.92
N GLY A 79 -8.77 -2.15 -0.49
CA GLY A 79 -7.87 -1.02 -0.31
C GLY A 79 -7.60 -0.22 -1.60
N LEU A 80 -7.49 -0.89 -2.75
CA LEU A 80 -7.37 -0.21 -4.05
C LEU A 80 -8.64 0.57 -4.41
N TYR A 81 -9.82 0.03 -4.10
CA TYR A 81 -11.08 0.75 -4.25
C TYR A 81 -11.13 2.00 -3.36
N GLU A 82 -10.76 1.89 -2.08
CA GLU A 82 -10.74 3.00 -1.13
C GLU A 82 -9.77 4.10 -1.58
N LEU A 83 -8.60 3.70 -2.09
CA LEU A 83 -7.60 4.63 -2.62
C LEU A 83 -8.15 5.41 -3.83
N ALA A 84 -8.81 4.72 -4.77
CA ALA A 84 -9.47 5.38 -5.89
C ALA A 84 -10.56 6.37 -5.42
N ALA A 85 -11.39 5.96 -4.46
CA ALA A 85 -12.44 6.79 -3.91
C ALA A 85 -11.89 8.05 -3.22
N LEU A 86 -10.79 7.94 -2.47
CA LEU A 86 -10.13 9.06 -1.81
C LEU A 86 -9.61 10.09 -2.82
N HIS A 87 -8.98 9.65 -3.90
CA HIS A 87 -8.50 10.55 -4.95
C HIS A 87 -9.65 11.22 -5.71
N LEU A 88 -10.77 10.52 -5.96
CA LEU A 88 -11.96 11.10 -6.57
C LEU A 88 -12.70 12.08 -5.65
N ALA A 89 -12.66 11.85 -4.33
CA ALA A 89 -13.29 12.72 -3.33
C ALA A 89 -12.47 13.98 -3.03
N SER A 90 -11.23 14.08 -3.52
CA SER A 90 -10.39 15.27 -3.38
C SER A 90 -11.00 16.49 -4.08
N GLN A 91 -10.62 17.70 -3.66
CA GLN A 91 -11.06 18.95 -4.28
C GLN A 91 -9.83 19.78 -4.70
N PRO A 92 -9.53 19.89 -6.01
CA PRO A 92 -10.20 19.23 -7.13
C PRO A 92 -9.96 17.71 -7.16
N PRO A 93 -10.84 16.90 -7.79
CA PRO A 93 -10.64 15.46 -7.93
C PRO A 93 -9.33 15.13 -8.65
N ASN A 94 -8.55 14.20 -8.09
CA ASN A 94 -7.31 13.75 -8.72
C ASN A 94 -7.57 12.53 -9.62
N PHE A 95 -7.92 12.81 -10.87
CA PHE A 95 -8.23 11.75 -11.85
C PHE A 95 -7.00 10.91 -12.22
N THR A 96 -5.80 11.47 -12.23
CA THR A 96 -4.58 10.75 -12.58
C THR A 96 -4.30 9.65 -11.58
N GLU A 97 -4.28 9.97 -10.28
CA GLU A 97 -4.03 9.00 -9.23
C GLU A 97 -5.21 8.04 -9.04
N ALA A 98 -6.45 8.52 -9.19
CA ALA A 98 -7.62 7.64 -9.20
C ALA A 98 -7.55 6.59 -10.32
N THR A 99 -7.02 6.96 -11.50
CA THR A 99 -6.86 6.03 -12.63
C THR A 99 -5.91 4.89 -12.27
N VAL A 100 -4.77 5.19 -11.64
CA VAL A 100 -3.80 4.16 -11.21
C VAL A 100 -4.46 3.12 -10.30
N ALA A 101 -5.21 3.59 -9.30
CA ALA A 101 -5.90 2.70 -8.37
C ALA A 101 -7.02 1.88 -9.03
N ILE A 102 -7.82 2.51 -9.92
CA ILE A 102 -8.88 1.84 -10.68
C ILE A 102 -8.28 0.78 -11.62
N ASP A 103 -7.21 1.08 -12.33
CA ASP A 103 -6.58 0.12 -13.26
C ASP A 103 -5.96 -1.06 -12.51
N ALA A 104 -5.29 -0.81 -11.38
CA ALA A 104 -4.76 -1.85 -10.51
C ALA A 104 -5.86 -2.77 -9.97
N LEU A 105 -6.97 -2.19 -9.50
CA LEU A 105 -8.13 -2.97 -9.04
C LEU A 105 -8.71 -3.82 -10.17
N GLY A 106 -8.82 -3.25 -11.38
CA GLY A 106 -9.34 -3.93 -12.55
C GLY A 106 -8.49 -5.13 -12.94
N ALA A 107 -7.18 -4.91 -13.07
CA ALA A 107 -6.22 -5.96 -13.39
C ALA A 107 -6.24 -7.10 -12.35
N LEU A 108 -6.35 -6.76 -11.06
CA LEU A 108 -6.45 -7.74 -9.98
C LEU A 108 -7.74 -8.57 -10.11
N LEU A 109 -8.89 -7.93 -10.25
CA LEU A 109 -10.18 -8.64 -10.33
C LEU A 109 -10.29 -9.49 -11.60
N ASP A 110 -9.73 -9.03 -12.72
CA ASP A 110 -9.72 -9.81 -13.96
C ASP A 110 -8.79 -11.03 -13.84
N GLY A 111 -7.61 -10.86 -13.24
CA GLY A 111 -6.67 -11.97 -13.01
C GLY A 111 -7.15 -12.99 -11.98
N MET A 112 -7.93 -12.56 -10.99
CA MET A 112 -8.39 -13.38 -9.86
C MET A 112 -9.82 -13.92 -10.02
N LYS A 113 -10.33 -13.96 -11.25
CA LYS A 113 -11.67 -14.45 -11.54
C LYS A 113 -11.94 -15.84 -10.95
N ASP A 114 -13.05 -15.97 -10.23
CA ASP A 114 -13.52 -17.18 -9.54
C ASP A 114 -12.55 -17.70 -8.45
N ARG A 115 -11.61 -16.86 -7.97
CA ARG A 115 -10.57 -17.24 -6.99
C ARG A 115 -10.63 -16.46 -5.68
N LEU A 116 -11.42 -15.39 -5.59
CA LEU A 116 -11.53 -14.57 -4.37
C LEU A 116 -12.61 -15.05 -3.39
N GLY A 117 -13.46 -15.98 -3.83
CA GLY A 117 -14.54 -16.54 -3.01
C GLY A 117 -15.72 -15.58 -2.87
N GLU A 118 -16.39 -15.60 -1.72
CA GLU A 118 -17.57 -14.81 -1.43
C GLU A 118 -17.47 -13.29 -1.75
N PRO A 119 -16.37 -12.57 -1.43
CA PRO A 119 -16.30 -11.12 -1.67
C PRO A 119 -16.18 -10.73 -3.15
N GLU A 120 -15.92 -11.67 -4.08
CA GLU A 120 -15.63 -11.34 -5.47
C GLU A 120 -16.76 -10.55 -6.16
N ALA A 121 -18.00 -10.99 -5.98
CA ALA A 121 -19.15 -10.35 -6.60
C ALA A 121 -19.31 -8.90 -6.12
N THR A 122 -19.15 -8.69 -4.81
CA THR A 122 -19.20 -7.36 -4.19
C THR A 122 -18.07 -6.45 -4.70
N LEU A 123 -16.85 -6.98 -4.82
CA LEU A 123 -15.71 -6.21 -5.33
C LEU A 123 -15.89 -5.81 -6.80
N ARG A 124 -16.46 -6.69 -7.63
CA ARG A 124 -16.78 -6.38 -9.04
C ARG A 124 -17.85 -5.31 -9.16
N GLU A 125 -18.86 -5.36 -8.30
CA GLU A 125 -19.91 -4.34 -8.24
C GLU A 125 -19.31 -2.99 -7.80
N ALA A 126 -18.51 -2.98 -6.73
CA ALA A 126 -17.80 -1.77 -6.27
C ALA A 126 -16.92 -1.16 -7.38
N MET A 127 -16.26 -2.00 -8.17
CA MET A 127 -15.47 -1.57 -9.33
C MET A 127 -16.33 -0.93 -10.43
N SER A 128 -17.52 -1.45 -10.69
CA SER A 128 -18.49 -0.81 -11.60
C SER A 128 -18.89 0.58 -11.08
N GLN A 129 -19.19 0.68 -9.79
CA GLN A 129 -19.62 1.92 -9.14
C GLN A 129 -18.52 3.00 -9.18
N ILE A 130 -17.27 2.66 -8.87
CA ILE A 130 -16.18 3.64 -8.88
C ILE A 130 -15.87 4.16 -10.30
N ARG A 131 -15.96 3.29 -11.31
CA ARG A 131 -15.82 3.69 -12.73
C ARG A 131 -16.94 4.64 -13.14
N MET A 132 -18.17 4.37 -12.71
CA MET A 132 -19.30 5.28 -12.95
C MET A 132 -19.10 6.63 -12.26
N ALA A 133 -18.64 6.64 -11.00
CA ALA A 133 -18.33 7.87 -10.27
C ALA A 133 -17.23 8.71 -10.96
N PHE A 134 -16.16 8.06 -11.43
CA PHE A 134 -15.10 8.70 -12.21
C PHE A 134 -15.66 9.43 -13.44
N VAL A 135 -16.49 8.75 -14.24
CA VAL A 135 -17.08 9.33 -15.45
C VAL A 135 -18.03 10.48 -15.12
N GLN A 136 -18.87 10.32 -14.10
CA GLN A 136 -19.79 11.37 -13.65
C GLN A 136 -19.05 12.63 -13.20
N LEU A 137 -17.96 12.47 -12.43
CA LEU A 137 -17.14 13.60 -11.98
C LEU A 137 -16.43 14.29 -13.14
N LYS A 138 -15.91 13.54 -14.12
CA LYS A 138 -15.24 14.09 -15.30
C LYS A 138 -16.18 14.88 -16.21
N ASN A 139 -17.45 14.48 -16.26
CA ASN A 139 -18.48 15.13 -17.05
C ASN A 139 -19.18 16.29 -16.30
N ARG A 140 -18.84 16.53 -15.03
CA ARG A 140 -19.40 17.65 -14.27
C ARG A 140 -18.84 18.97 -14.84
N PRO A 141 -19.69 19.94 -15.23
CA PRO A 141 -19.23 21.27 -15.56
C PRO A 141 -18.40 21.82 -14.40
N GLN A 142 -17.18 22.26 -14.67
CA GLN A 142 -16.40 23.00 -13.68
C GLN A 142 -17.06 24.38 -13.59
N ASP A 143 -17.94 24.61 -12.60
CA ASP A 143 -18.45 25.96 -12.35
C ASP A 143 -17.28 26.84 -11.90
N PRO A 144 -16.93 27.91 -12.63
CA PRO A 144 -15.83 28.81 -12.29
C PRO A 144 -16.20 29.83 -11.19
N GLU A 145 -17.35 29.69 -10.55
CA GLU A 145 -17.95 30.73 -9.70
C GLU A 145 -17.54 30.61 -8.21
N ALA A 146 -16.23 30.68 -7.96
CA ALA A 146 -15.70 30.90 -6.60
C ALA A 146 -14.40 31.73 -6.58
N ALA A 147 -14.09 32.44 -7.67
CA ALA A 147 -12.87 33.23 -7.79
C ALA A 147 -13.09 34.73 -8.06
N ASP A 148 -14.32 35.22 -8.07
CA ASP A 148 -14.59 36.66 -8.33
C ASP A 148 -15.75 37.19 -7.49
N THR A 149 -15.52 37.30 -6.18
CA THR A 149 -16.26 38.25 -5.33
C THR A 149 -15.24 38.95 -4.46
N GLY A 150 -14.56 39.92 -5.04
CA GLY A 150 -13.52 40.65 -4.32
C GLY A 150 -12.89 41.77 -5.09
N ASP A 151 -13.64 42.54 -5.89
CA ASP A 151 -13.20 43.90 -6.18
C ASP A 151 -14.35 44.83 -6.58
N ASP A 152 -14.16 46.09 -6.20
CA ASP A 152 -14.80 47.30 -6.69
C ASP A 152 -16.16 47.73 -6.12
N GLY A 153 -16.15 48.05 -4.82
CA GLY A 153 -17.02 49.07 -4.24
C GLY A 153 -16.31 50.43 -4.24
N SER A 154 -16.07 51.03 -5.41
CA SER A 154 -15.72 52.45 -5.52
C SER A 154 -16.93 53.30 -5.13
N GLU A 155 -16.96 53.78 -3.87
CA GLU A 155 -17.84 54.86 -3.45
C GLU A 155 -17.43 56.16 -4.18
N ASP A 156 -18.12 56.44 -5.27
CA ASP A 156 -18.23 57.78 -5.85
C ASP A 156 -18.92 58.69 -4.82
N ASP A 157 -18.16 59.65 -4.30
CA ASP A 157 -18.63 60.73 -3.41
C ASP A 157 -19.14 61.90 -4.28
N PRO A 158 -20.45 62.19 -4.33
CA PRO A 158 -20.94 63.32 -5.10
C PRO A 158 -20.87 64.61 -4.28
N ALA A 159 -20.24 65.62 -4.89
CA ALA A 159 -20.17 66.98 -4.41
C ALA A 159 -21.52 67.57 -3.94
N ALA A 160 -21.51 68.20 -2.75
CA ALA A 160 -22.34 69.34 -2.38
C ALA A 160 -21.74 70.10 -1.19
#